data_AF-A0A7L0EYE6-F1
#
_entry.id   AF-A0A7L0EYE6-F1
#
_cell.length_a   1.000
_cell.length_b   1.000
_cell.length_c   1.000
_cell.angle_alpha   90.00
_cell.angle_beta   90.00
_cell.angle_gamma   90.00
#
_symmetry.space_group_name_H-M   'P 1'
#
loop_
_entity.id
_entity.type
_entity.pdbx_description
1 polymer ?
#
loop_
_entity_poly.entity_id
_entity_poly.type
_entity_poly.pdbx_seq_one_letter_code
_entity_poly.pdbx_strand_id
1 'polypeptide(L)' 'MGPRVRGLLWALALLAVRRAAGTRPSFVLVLADDLGFGDLGSYGHPSSATPHLDRM' A
#
# COMPACT_ATOMS: atom_id res chain seq x y z
N MET A 1 -19.11 24.94 -29.87
CA MET A 1 -19.45 24.35 -28.56
C MET A 1 -19.44 25.45 -27.50
N GLY A 2 -20.49 25.56 -26.68
CA GLY A 2 -20.62 26.63 -25.68
C GLY A 2 -19.61 26.52 -24.51
N PRO A 3 -19.41 27.59 -23.73
CA PRO A 3 -18.48 27.63 -22.58
C PRO A 3 -18.73 26.52 -21.55
N ARG A 4 -19.98 26.09 -21.37
CA ARG A 4 -20.37 25.00 -20.45
C ARG A 4 -19.80 23.63 -20.87
N VAL A 5 -19.77 23.35 -22.17
CA VAL A 5 -19.25 22.08 -22.71
C VAL A 5 -17.73 22.01 -22.55
N ARG A 6 -17.03 23.14 -22.76
CA ARG A 6 -15.58 23.23 -22.55
C ARG A 6 -15.20 23.00 -21.09
N GLY A 7 -15.94 23.60 -20.15
CA GLY A 7 -15.72 23.38 -18.72
C GLY A 7 -15.87 21.91 -18.31
N LEU A 8 -16.90 21.22 -18.84
CA LEU A 8 -17.11 19.79 -18.58
C LEU A 8 -15.97 18.92 -19.14
N LEU A 9 -15.52 19.19 -20.37
CA LEU A 9 -14.40 18.47 -20.98
C LEU A 9 -13.11 18.65 -20.16
N TRP A 10 -12.86 19.85 -19.64
CA TRP A 10 -11.72 20.10 -18.76
C TRP A 10 -11.82 19.35 -17.43
N ALA A 11 -13.00 19.34 -16.80
CA ALA A 11 -13.21 18.60 -15.56
C ALA A 11 -12.99 17.08 -15.74
N LEU A 12 -13.48 16.51 -16.85
CA LEU A 12 -13.27 15.10 -17.19
C LEU A 12 -11.80 14.78 -17.46
N ALA A 13 -11.08 15.66 -18.15
CA ALA A 13 -9.65 15.50 -18.41
C ALA A 13 -8.83 15.48 -17.10
N LEU A 14 -9.13 16.38 -16.17
CA LEU A 14 -8.45 16.43 -14.86
C LEU A 14 -8.72 15.16 -14.02
N LEU A 15 -9.94 14.63 -14.06
CA LEU A 15 -10.28 13.38 -13.37
C LEU A 15 -9.54 12.18 -13.96
N ALA A 16 -9.40 12.13 -15.29
CA ALA A 16 -8.66 11.09 -15.98
C ALA A 16 -7.17 11.11 -15.63
N VAL A 17 -6.53 12.30 -15.58
CA VAL A 17 -5.12 12.46 -15.18
C VAL A 17 -4.90 11.96 -13.75
N ARG A 18 -5.80 12.26 -12.81
CA ARG A 18 -5.68 11.80 -11.42
C ARG A 18 -5.82 10.27 -11.28
N ARG A 19 -6.64 9.64 -12.12
CA ARG A 19 -6.75 8.17 -12.20
C ARG A 19 -5.52 7.52 -12.84
N ALA A 20 -4.86 8.20 -13.76
CA ALA A 20 -3.68 7.69 -14.46
C ALA A 20 -2.41 7.70 -13.59
N ALA A 21 -2.39 8.49 -12.51
CA ALA A 21 -1.35 8.42 -11.49
C ALA A 21 -1.49 7.10 -10.72
N GLY A 22 -0.88 6.03 -11.24
CA GLY A 22 -0.76 4.77 -10.53
C GLY A 22 -0.08 4.98 -9.18
N THR A 23 -0.48 4.19 -8.18
CA THR A 23 0.17 4.22 -6.86
C THR A 23 1.59 3.69 -7.02
N ARG A 24 2.60 4.55 -6.85
CA ARG A 24 3.99 4.10 -6.78
C ARG A 24 4.14 3.23 -5.53
N PRO A 25 4.59 1.97 -5.64
CA PRO A 25 4.83 1.16 -4.46
C PRO A 25 5.85 1.83 -3.54
N SER A 26 5.54 1.89 -2.25
CA SER A 26 6.51 2.21 -1.21
C SER A 26 7.08 0.92 -0.66
N PHE A 27 8.38 0.88 -0.43
CA PHE A 27 9.06 -0.28 0.13
C PHE A 27 9.50 0.02 1.55
N VAL A 28 9.22 -0.89 2.46
CA VAL A 28 9.74 -0.90 3.83
C VAL A 28 10.52 -2.19 4.00
N LEU A 29 11.82 -2.09 4.25
CA LEU A 29 12.67 -3.23 4.55
C LEU A 29 12.83 -3.32 6.07
N VAL A 30 12.33 -4.40 6.66
CA VAL A 30 12.54 -4.72 8.07
C VAL A 30 13.71 -5.70 8.16
N LEU A 31 14.81 -5.26 8.74
CA LEU A 31 15.98 -6.10 9.03
C LEU A 31 15.93 -6.51 10.50
N ALA A 32 15.96 -7.80 10.76
CA ALA A 32 16.08 -8.36 12.10
C ALA A 32 17.37 -9.19 12.17
N ASP A 33 18.13 -8.99 13.23
CA ASP A 33 19.31 -9.79 13.53
C ASP A 33 18.88 -11.08 14.24
N ASP A 34 19.56 -12.19 13.93
CA ASP A 34 19.36 -13.50 14.56
C ASP A 34 17.91 -14.02 14.64
N LEU A 35 17.01 -13.59 13.74
CA LEU A 35 15.64 -14.10 13.69
C LEU A 35 15.60 -15.49 13.04
N GLY A 36 15.36 -16.52 13.84
CA GLY A 36 15.22 -17.90 13.41
C GLY A 36 13.86 -18.22 12.79
N PHE A 37 13.80 -19.32 12.02
CA PHE A 37 12.57 -19.77 11.36
C PHE A 37 11.44 -20.10 12.34
N GLY A 38 11.75 -20.46 13.59
CA GLY A 38 10.75 -20.84 14.58
C GLY A 38 10.26 -19.69 15.45
N ASP A 39 10.84 -18.49 15.35
CA ASP A 39 10.72 -17.48 16.40
C ASP A 39 9.41 -16.68 16.36
N LEU A 40 8.71 -16.70 15.22
CA LEU A 40 7.43 -16.01 15.05
C LEU A 40 6.26 -16.81 15.60
N GLY A 41 5.31 -16.11 16.21
CA GLY A 41 4.05 -16.68 16.69
C GLY A 41 3.25 -17.33 15.55
N SER A 42 3.28 -16.75 14.35
CA SER A 42 2.66 -17.33 13.14
C SER A 42 3.22 -18.69 12.72
N TYR A 43 4.40 -19.07 13.20
CA TYR A 43 4.99 -20.40 13.01
C TYR A 43 4.73 -21.36 14.18
N GLY A 44 3.90 -20.94 15.16
CA GLY A 44 3.52 -21.77 16.30
C GLY A 44 4.54 -21.76 17.44
N HIS A 45 5.38 -20.72 17.53
CA HIS A 45 6.28 -20.57 18.66
C HIS A 45 5.48 -20.57 19.99
N PRO A 46 5.88 -21.35 21.02
CA PRO A 46 5.04 -21.61 22.18
C PRO A 46 4.79 -20.40 23.09
N SER A 47 5.63 -19.36 23.02
CA SER A 47 5.59 -18.21 23.93
C SER A 47 5.82 -16.84 23.27
N SER A 48 6.73 -16.73 22.30
CA SER A 48 6.91 -15.52 21.48
C SER A 48 5.59 -15.06 20.85
N ALA A 49 5.11 -13.89 21.28
CA ALA A 49 3.97 -13.22 20.69
C ALA A 49 4.47 -12.14 19.73
N THR A 50 4.19 -12.29 18.43
CA THR A 50 4.58 -11.33 17.40
C THR A 50 3.36 -10.69 16.73
N PRO A 51 2.39 -10.13 17.47
CA PRO A 51 1.07 -9.76 16.94
C PRO A 51 1.09 -8.70 15.85
N HIS A 52 2.17 -7.92 15.75
CA HIS A 52 2.37 -6.96 14.66
C HIS A 52 2.88 -7.61 13.38
N LEU A 53 3.73 -8.64 13.49
CA LEU A 53 4.23 -9.39 12.33
C LEU A 53 3.23 -10.45 11.88
N ASP A 54 2.51 -11.08 12.83
CA ASP A 54 1.51 -12.11 12.55
C ASP A 54 0.30 -11.59 11.76
N ARG A 55 0.06 -10.26 11.79
CA ARG A 55 -1.03 -9.58 11.06
C ARG A 55 -0.59 -8.91 9.76
N MET A 56 0.71 -8.91 9.45
CA MET A 56 1.25 -8.36 8.19
C MET A 56 0.96 -9.32 7.05
#